data_AF-A0A962JKX5-F1
#
_entry.id   AF-A0A962JKX5-F1
#
_cell.length_a   1.000
_cell.length_b   1.000
_cell.length_c   1.000
_cell.angle_alpha   90.00
_cell.angle_beta   90.00
_cell.angle_gamma   90.00
#
_symmetry.space_group_name_H-M   'P 1'
#
loop_
_entity.id
_entity.type
_entity.pdbx_description
1 polymer ?
#
loop_
_entity_poly.entity_id
_entity_poly.type
_entity_poly.pdbx_seq_one_letter_code
_entity_poly.pdbx_strand_id
1 'polypeptide(L)'
;LASHLLYNDLGATIANVLIGMLSAVVDNIPVMVAVLQMNPEMSIGQWLLVTLTAGVGGSLLSVGSAAGVAMMGQAKGYYTFFSHLKWSWAIALGYALSIACHFVVNKALFTG
;
A
#
# COMPACT_ATOMS: atom_id res chain seq x y z
N LEU A 1 -4.30 -10.22 19.32
CA LEU A 1 -3.28 -9.28 19.84
C LEU A 1 -2.86 -8.26 18.79
N ALA A 2 -2.27 -8.67 17.66
CA ALA A 2 -1.81 -7.75 16.60
C ALA A 2 -2.93 -6.89 15.99
N SER A 3 -4.11 -7.48 15.70
CA SER A 3 -5.28 -6.75 15.21
C SER A 3 -5.74 -5.65 16.18
N HIS A 4 -5.76 -5.94 17.49
CA HIS A 4 -6.18 -4.98 18.51
C HIS A 4 -5.20 -3.80 18.63
N LEU A 5 -3.88 -4.08 18.61
CA LEU A 5 -2.86 -3.02 18.67
C LEU A 5 -2.81 -2.16 17.39
N LEU A 6 -3.03 -2.76 16.21
CA LEU A 6 -2.99 -2.05 14.94
C LEU A 6 -4.29 -1.30 14.64
N TYR A 7 -5.45 -1.89 14.86
CA TYR A 7 -6.72 -1.31 14.44
C TYR A 7 -7.46 -0.55 15.55
N ASN A 8 -7.28 -0.91 16.84
CA ASN A 8 -7.92 -0.18 17.96
C ASN A 8 -7.07 0.98 18.50
N ASP A 9 -5.74 0.86 18.59
CA ASP A 9 -4.90 1.93 19.16
C ASP A 9 -4.40 2.94 18.11
N LEU A 10 -4.01 2.47 16.92
CA LEU A 10 -3.54 3.34 15.81
C LEU A 10 -4.70 3.83 14.91
N GLY A 11 -5.83 3.13 14.91
CA GLY A 11 -6.97 3.39 14.05
C GLY A 11 -6.80 2.82 12.63
N ALA A 12 -7.92 2.37 12.04
CA ALA A 12 -7.94 1.68 10.75
C ALA A 12 -7.25 2.44 9.62
N THR A 13 -7.39 3.77 9.55
CA THR A 13 -6.74 4.58 8.52
C THR A 13 -5.22 4.47 8.56
N ILE A 14 -4.61 4.65 9.75
CA ILE A 14 -3.15 4.62 9.90
C ILE A 14 -2.65 3.20 9.68
N ALA A 15 -3.35 2.20 10.23
CA ALA A 15 -3.03 0.79 10.00
C ALA A 15 -3.00 0.44 8.50
N ASN A 16 -4.03 0.84 7.75
CA ASN A 16 -4.16 0.56 6.32
C ASN A 16 -3.05 1.21 5.49
N VAL A 17 -2.64 2.43 5.83
CA VAL A 17 -1.51 3.11 5.19
C VAL A 17 -0.19 2.42 5.52
N LEU A 18 0.06 2.08 6.78
CA LEU A 18 1.28 1.37 7.20
C LEU A 18 1.39 -0.01 6.55
N ILE A 19 0.28 -0.76 6.47
CA ILE A 19 0.21 -2.07 5.81
C ILE A 19 0.51 -1.93 4.32
N GLY A 20 0.00 -0.88 3.67
CA GLY A 20 0.34 -0.59 2.28
C GLY A 20 1.83 -0.34 2.07
N MET A 21 2.47 0.45 2.94
CA MET A 21 3.91 0.64 2.88
C MET A 21 4.69 -0.66 3.16
N LEU A 22 4.20 -1.51 4.06
CA LEU A 22 4.78 -2.84 4.28
C LEU A 22 4.69 -3.72 3.04
N SER A 23 3.64 -3.52 2.22
CA SER A 23 3.50 -4.20 0.93
C SER A 23 4.56 -3.81 -0.11
N ALA A 24 5.38 -2.78 0.15
CA ALA A 24 6.56 -2.48 -0.64
C ALA A 24 7.68 -3.52 -0.47
N VAL A 25 7.67 -4.26 0.64
CA VAL A 25 8.68 -5.28 0.97
C VAL A 25 8.08 -6.68 0.83
N VAL A 26 6.82 -6.84 1.21
CA VAL A 26 6.08 -8.11 1.16
C VAL A 26 5.02 -8.02 0.07
N ASP A 27 4.87 -9.07 -0.76
CA ASP A 27 3.88 -9.06 -1.82
C ASP A 27 2.45 -8.78 -1.31
N ASN A 28 1.61 -8.18 -2.14
CA ASN A 28 0.27 -7.74 -1.74
C ASN A 28 -0.67 -8.92 -1.40
N ILE A 29 -0.47 -10.10 -2.01
CA ILE A 29 -1.25 -11.31 -1.75
C ILE A 29 -1.09 -11.77 -0.29
N PRO A 30 0.11 -12.12 0.22
CA PRO A 30 0.26 -12.56 1.60
C PRO A 30 -0.10 -11.46 2.61
N VAL A 31 0.12 -10.18 2.29
CA VAL A 31 -0.30 -9.05 3.14
C VAL A 31 -1.83 -9.04 3.31
N MET A 32 -2.57 -9.10 2.21
CA MET A 32 -4.04 -9.09 2.27
C MET A 32 -4.61 -10.34 2.93
N VAL A 33 -3.98 -11.51 2.74
CA VAL A 33 -4.36 -12.73 3.47
C VAL A 33 -4.21 -12.53 4.98
N ALA A 34 -3.11 -11.92 5.44
CA ALA A 34 -2.91 -11.64 6.86
C ALA A 34 -3.97 -10.68 7.42
N VAL A 35 -4.34 -9.63 6.67
CA VAL A 35 -5.41 -8.69 7.07
C VAL A 35 -6.77 -9.39 7.16
N LEU A 36 -7.10 -10.25 6.18
CA LEU A 36 -8.35 -11.03 6.20
C LEU A 36 -8.39 -11.99 7.39
N GLN A 37 -7.27 -12.64 7.73
CA GLN A 37 -7.18 -13.52 8.90
C GLN A 37 -7.29 -12.76 10.23
N MET A 38 -6.84 -11.51 10.27
CA MET A 38 -7.01 -10.63 11.45
C MET A 38 -8.47 -10.21 11.67
N ASN A 39 -9.31 -10.31 10.62
CA ASN A 39 -10.72 -9.93 10.58
C ASN A 39 -11.05 -8.66 11.40
N PRO A 40 -10.40 -7.52 11.13
CA PRO A 40 -10.64 -6.29 11.88
C PRO A 40 -12.04 -5.74 11.57
N GLU A 41 -12.72 -5.23 12.59
CA GLU A 41 -13.97 -4.49 12.40
C GLU A 41 -13.66 -3.11 11.82
N MET A 42 -13.85 -2.95 10.51
CA MET A 42 -13.65 -1.67 9.82
C MET A 42 -14.68 -1.44 8.72
N SER A 43 -14.98 -0.17 8.44
CA SER A 43 -15.97 0.21 7.42
C SER A 43 -15.54 -0.20 6.01
N ILE A 44 -16.49 -0.27 5.09
CA ILE A 44 -16.21 -0.56 3.68
C ILE A 44 -15.19 0.42 3.07
N GLY A 45 -15.21 1.70 3.47
CA GLY A 45 -14.23 2.69 3.03
C GLY A 45 -12.80 2.33 3.43
N GLN A 46 -12.62 1.72 4.61
CA GLN A 46 -11.32 1.24 5.10
C GLN A 46 -10.87 -0.04 4.40
N TRP A 47 -11.79 -0.96 4.10
CA TRP A 47 -11.50 -2.15 3.28
C TRP A 47 -11.02 -1.79 1.87
N LEU A 48 -11.63 -0.78 1.26
CA LEU A 48 -11.18 -0.24 -0.01
C LEU A 48 -9.82 0.47 0.12
N LEU A 49 -9.61 1.21 1.22
CA LEU A 49 -8.34 1.87 1.49
C LEU A 49 -7.19 0.86 1.59
N VAL A 50 -7.32 -0.21 2.40
CA VAL A 50 -6.25 -1.21 2.54
C VAL A 50 -5.95 -1.94 1.23
N THR A 51 -6.99 -2.22 0.44
CA THR A 51 -6.83 -2.84 -0.89
C THR A 51 -6.05 -1.92 -1.83
N LEU A 52 -6.38 -0.63 -1.84
CA LEU A 52 -5.66 0.36 -2.63
C LEU A 52 -4.23 0.53 -2.14
N THR A 53 -4.01 0.69 -0.83
CA THR A 53 -2.68 0.95 -0.28
C THR A 53 -1.77 -0.28 -0.40
N ALA A 54 -2.28 -1.51 -0.28
CA ALA A 54 -1.51 -2.71 -0.56
C ALA A 54 -1.18 -2.84 -2.07
N GLY A 55 -2.13 -2.53 -2.95
CA GLY A 55 -1.92 -2.55 -4.40
C GLY A 55 -0.90 -1.52 -4.89
N VAL A 56 -0.99 -0.27 -4.43
CA VAL A 56 -0.08 0.81 -4.83
C VAL A 56 1.24 0.74 -4.05
N GLY A 57 1.21 0.32 -2.79
CA GLY A 57 2.37 0.27 -1.91
C GLY A 57 3.51 -0.60 -2.41
N GLY A 58 3.19 -1.70 -3.11
CA GLY A 58 4.19 -2.55 -3.79
C GLY A 58 5.09 -1.81 -4.79
N SER A 59 4.66 -0.65 -5.29
CA SER A 59 5.46 0.17 -6.22
C SER A 59 6.53 1.03 -5.54
N LEU A 60 6.48 1.23 -4.21
CA LEU A 60 7.41 2.11 -3.46
C LEU A 60 8.85 1.60 -3.44
N LEU A 61 9.04 0.28 -3.55
CA LEU A 61 10.34 -0.36 -3.72
C LEU A 61 10.27 -1.29 -4.94
N SER A 62 10.95 -0.93 -6.02
CA SER A 62 11.01 -1.72 -7.27
C SER A 62 11.46 -3.19 -7.10
N VAL A 63 12.01 -3.56 -5.94
CA VAL A 63 12.42 -4.94 -5.61
C VAL A 63 11.26 -5.76 -5.04
N GLY A 64 10.28 -5.13 -4.40
CA GLY A 64 9.15 -5.81 -3.75
C GLY A 64 8.00 -6.21 -4.67
N SER A 65 8.06 -5.85 -5.96
CA SER A 65 7.04 -6.22 -6.95
C SER A 65 7.65 -6.96 -8.13
N ALA A 66 7.04 -8.09 -8.50
CA ALA A 66 7.43 -8.90 -9.66
C ALA A 66 7.52 -8.07 -10.96
N ALA A 67 6.65 -7.06 -11.11
CA ALA A 67 6.67 -6.14 -12.26
C ALA A 67 7.93 -5.25 -12.26
N GLY A 68 8.36 -4.77 -11.08
CA GLY A 68 9.57 -3.97 -10.93
C GLY A 68 10.84 -4.78 -11.24
N VAL A 69 10.91 -6.01 -10.75
CA VAL A 69 12.02 -6.94 -11.04
C VAL A 69 12.06 -7.33 -12.53
N ALA A 70 10.90 -7.63 -13.13
CA ALA A 70 10.81 -7.93 -14.55
C ALA A 70 11.27 -6.75 -15.41
N MET A 71 10.87 -5.53 -15.08
CA MET A 71 11.25 -4.34 -15.84
C MET A 71 12.75 -4.02 -15.71
N MET A 72 13.34 -4.19 -14.52
CA MET A 72 14.81 -4.11 -14.35
C MET A 72 15.56 -5.18 -15.16
N GLY A 73 14.96 -6.36 -15.34
CA GLY A 73 15.52 -7.43 -16.17
C GLY A 73 15.46 -7.19 -17.68
N GLN A 74 14.39 -6.52 -18.15
CA GLN A 74 14.17 -6.20 -19.57
C GLN A 74 14.85 -4.90 -20.00
N ALA A 75 14.83 -3.85 -19.18
CA ALA A 75 15.38 -2.53 -19.47
C ALA A 75 16.84 -2.38 -19.01
N LYS A 76 17.68 -3.38 -19.33
CA LYS A 76 19.10 -3.41 -18.94
C LYS A 76 19.80 -2.11 -19.35
N GLY A 77 20.28 -1.37 -18.35
CA GLY A 77 21.03 -0.11 -18.53
C GLY A 77 20.22 1.18 -18.42
N TYR A 78 18.89 1.14 -18.61
CA TYR A 78 18.03 2.33 -18.52
C TYR A 78 17.25 2.39 -17.20
N TYR A 79 16.88 1.24 -16.64
CA TYR A 79 16.14 1.16 -15.38
C TYR A 79 16.83 0.23 -14.39
N THR A 80 17.26 0.80 -13.27
CA THR A 80 17.97 0.10 -12.18
C THR A 80 17.31 0.44 -10.85
N PHE A 81 17.61 -0.36 -9.82
CA PHE A 81 17.14 -0.11 -8.47
C PHE A 81 17.51 1.30 -7.97
N PHE A 82 18.73 1.77 -8.24
CA PHE A 82 19.18 3.10 -7.87
C PHE A 82 18.46 4.22 -8.63
N SER A 83 18.14 4.00 -9.92
CA SER A 83 17.34 4.93 -10.71
C SER A 83 15.93 5.05 -10.14
N HIS A 84 15.33 3.93 -9.75
CA HIS A 84 14.03 3.93 -9.06
C HIS A 84 14.11 4.63 -7.70
N LEU A 85 15.14 4.36 -6.90
CA LEU A 85 15.35 4.99 -5.60
C LEU A 85 15.49 6.52 -5.69
N LYS A 86 16.16 7.01 -6.76
CA LYS A 86 16.24 8.45 -7.07
C LYS A 86 14.86 9.10 -7.24
N TRP A 87 13.88 8.34 -7.75
CA TRP A 87 12.51 8.78 -7.97
C TRP A 87 11.54 8.34 -6.86
N SER A 88 12.02 7.72 -5.78
CA SER A 88 11.17 7.26 -4.68
C SER A 88 10.32 8.37 -4.07
N TRP A 89 10.79 9.62 -4.06
CA TRP A 89 9.98 10.75 -3.59
C TRP A 89 8.75 10.98 -4.46
N ALA A 90 8.86 10.84 -5.79
CA ALA A 90 7.75 11.01 -6.72
C ALA A 90 6.76 9.83 -6.62
N ILE A 91 7.27 8.63 -6.39
CA ILE A 91 6.46 7.43 -6.16
C ILE A 91 5.71 7.52 -4.83
N ALA A 92 6.39 7.97 -3.77
CA ALA A 92 5.78 8.24 -2.47
C ALA A 92 4.71 9.34 -2.57
N LEU A 93 4.95 10.37 -3.39
CA LEU A 93 3.94 11.38 -3.69
C LEU A 93 2.75 10.78 -4.43
N GLY A 94 2.96 9.88 -5.40
CA GLY A 94 1.89 9.13 -6.06
C GLY A 94 1.07 8.27 -5.08
N TYR A 95 1.74 7.64 -4.11
CA TYR A 95 1.10 6.89 -3.04
C TYR A 95 0.25 7.79 -2.12
N ALA A 96 0.75 8.97 -1.74
CA ALA A 96 -0.02 9.94 -0.96
C ALA A 96 -1.23 10.48 -1.76
N LEU A 97 -1.03 10.76 -3.05
CA LEU A 97 -2.11 11.23 -3.93
C LEU A 97 -3.17 10.16 -4.17
N SER A 98 -2.82 8.87 -4.26
CA SER A 98 -3.80 7.80 -4.41
C SER A 98 -4.70 7.69 -3.18
N ILE A 99 -4.13 7.83 -1.98
CA ILE A 99 -4.88 7.89 -0.72
C ILE A 99 -5.79 9.12 -0.68
N ALA A 100 -5.27 10.31 -1.03
CA ALA A 100 -6.08 11.52 -1.08
C ALA A 100 -7.24 11.39 -2.08
N CYS A 101 -6.97 10.83 -3.26
CA CYS A 101 -7.97 10.53 -4.27
C CYS A 101 -9.03 9.56 -3.73
N HIS A 102 -8.63 8.51 -3.01
CA HIS A 102 -9.55 7.58 -2.36
C HIS A 102 -10.53 8.30 -1.43
N PHE A 103 -10.03 9.18 -0.56
CA PHE A 103 -10.89 9.96 0.33
C PHE A 103 -11.82 10.91 -0.39
N VAL A 104 -11.39 11.50 -1.50
CA VAL A 104 -12.22 12.40 -2.31
C VAL A 104 -13.33 11.62 -3.03
N VAL A 105 -12.97 10.52 -3.72
CA VAL A 105 -13.90 9.71 -4.50
C VAL A 105 -14.87 8.95 -3.61
N ASN A 106 -14.38 8.39 -2.51
CA ASN A 106 -15.17 7.60 -1.57
C ASN A 106 -15.65 8.40 -0.36
N LYS A 107 -15.71 9.74 -0.47
CA LYS A 107 -16.09 10.63 0.63
C LYS A 107 -17.35 10.17 1.37
N ALA A 108 -18.37 9.71 0.63
CA ALA A 108 -19.62 9.21 1.19
C ALA A 108 -19.45 8.01 2.15
N LEU A 109 -18.39 7.22 2.00
CA LEU A 109 -18.08 6.06 2.86
C LEU A 109 -17.35 6.45 4.16
N PHE A 110 -16.92 7.72 4.28
CA PHE A 110 -16.19 8.25 5.42
C PHE A 110 -16.94 9.35 6.18
N THR A 111 -18.04 9.86 5.63
CA THR A 111 -18.90 10.89 6.25
C THR A 111 -20.10 10.30 6.99
N GLY A 112 -19.91 9.20 7.73
CA GLY A 112 -20.93 8.58 8.58
C GLY A 112 -20.85 9.09 10.01
#